data_AF-A0A5P8U0M1-F1
#
_entry.id   AF-A0A5P8U0M1-F1
#
_cell.length_a   1.000
_cell.length_b   1.000
_cell.length_c   1.000
_cell.angle_alpha   90.00
_cell.angle_beta   90.00
_cell.angle_gamma   90.00
#
_symmetry.space_group_name_H-M   'P 1'
#
loop_
_entity.id
_entity.type
_entity.pdbx_description
1 polymer ?
#
loop_
_entity_poly.entity_id
_entity_poly.type
_entity_poly.pdbx_seq_one_letter_code
_entity_poly.pdbx_strand_id
1 'polypeptide(L)'
;SCRKNRCNNLGYKVNRVRTKRNTKMYLKTRAQMPYKVFHYQVKIHFFAKTNMTKTNQPFLISLYGTLDKSENIAFTLPEISSNKTFSFLIYTEVDIGDLFMVKLQWEKDTFFSWSDWWTPFSFDIQRIRMKSGETQKKVVFCSRDGTSHLSKGEEAA
;
A
#
# COMPACT_ATOMS: atom_id res chain seq x y z
N SER A 1 1.31 -14.90 -0.64
CA SER A 1 1.55 -15.89 -1.72
C SER A 1 0.82 -17.15 -1.33
N CYS A 2 -0.15 -17.59 -2.14
CA CYS A 2 -1.07 -18.69 -1.85
C CYS A 2 -0.50 -20.10 -2.07
N ARG A 3 0.83 -20.26 -2.17
CA ARG A 3 1.44 -21.56 -2.44
C ARG A 3 1.33 -22.50 -1.23
N LYS A 4 1.17 -23.81 -1.48
CA LYS A 4 1.16 -24.87 -0.46
C LYS A 4 0.14 -24.61 0.68
N ASN A 5 -1.10 -24.28 0.32
CA ASN A 5 -2.20 -24.07 1.27
C ASN A 5 -1.94 -22.96 2.32
N ARG A 6 -1.13 -21.95 1.98
CA ARG A 6 -0.90 -20.76 2.81
C ARG A 6 -2.07 -19.78 2.83
N CYS A 7 -3.11 -20.04 2.04
CA CYS A 7 -4.37 -19.31 2.06
C CYS A 7 -5.52 -20.31 1.89
N ASN A 8 -6.69 -19.96 2.40
CA ASN A 8 -7.89 -20.77 2.36
C ASN A 8 -9.13 -19.88 2.37
N ASN A 9 -10.30 -20.45 2.08
CA ASN A 9 -11.57 -19.74 2.16
C ASN A 9 -12.09 -19.72 3.60
N LEU A 10 -12.58 -18.56 4.04
CA LEU A 10 -13.30 -18.44 5.29
C LEU A 10 -14.73 -18.97 5.13
N GLY A 11 -15.20 -19.76 6.10
CA GLY A 11 -16.58 -20.24 6.16
C GLY A 11 -16.81 -21.60 5.50
N TYR A 12 -18.01 -21.82 4.97
CA TYR A 12 -18.47 -23.15 4.53
C TYR A 12 -17.65 -23.74 3.37
N LYS A 13 -17.16 -22.90 2.46
CA LYS A 13 -16.36 -23.31 1.28
C LYS A 13 -14.86 -23.49 1.59
N VAL A 14 -14.50 -23.82 2.83
CA VAL A 14 -13.10 -24.04 3.25
C VAL A 14 -12.53 -25.31 2.61
N ASN A 15 -11.30 -25.23 2.09
CA ASN A 15 -10.56 -26.40 1.64
C ASN A 15 -10.06 -27.18 2.86
N ARG A 16 -10.57 -28.40 3.05
CA ARG A 16 -10.22 -29.26 4.20
C ARG A 16 -8.82 -29.85 4.03
N VAL A 17 -7.80 -29.10 4.44
CA VAL A 17 -6.40 -29.52 4.40
C VAL A 17 -5.95 -29.99 5.79
N ARG A 18 -5.48 -31.24 5.90
CA ARG A 18 -4.88 -31.76 7.14
C ARG A 18 -3.39 -31.44 7.15
N THR A 19 -2.94 -30.66 8.13
CA THR A 19 -1.53 -30.34 8.36
C THR A 19 -1.04 -30.98 9.66
N LYS A 20 0.24 -31.36 9.74
CA LYS A 20 0.83 -31.95 10.97
C LYS A 20 0.74 -31.02 12.20
N ARG A 21 0.68 -29.70 11.97
CA ARG A 21 0.57 -28.66 13.00
C ARG A 21 -0.59 -27.73 12.67
N ASN A 22 -1.15 -27.08 13.69
CA ASN A 22 -2.18 -26.05 13.51
C ASN A 22 -1.60 -24.83 12.76
N THR A 23 -2.33 -24.34 11.76
CA THR A 23 -1.95 -23.17 10.98
C THR A 23 -2.81 -21.97 11.37
N LYS A 24 -2.19 -20.87 11.76
CA LYS A 24 -2.89 -19.61 12.02
C LYS A 24 -3.07 -18.86 10.70
N MET A 25 -4.30 -18.43 10.41
CA MET A 25 -4.64 -17.66 9.21
C MET A 25 -5.26 -16.33 9.63
N TYR A 26 -5.05 -15.28 8.82
CA TYR A 26 -5.48 -13.91 9.10
C TYR A 26 -6.08 -13.30 7.85
N LEU A 27 -7.08 -12.43 8.02
CA LEU A 27 -7.64 -11.59 6.97
C LEU A 27 -8.16 -10.28 7.58
N LYS A 28 -8.38 -9.27 6.74
CA LYS A 28 -9.17 -8.09 7.05
C LYS A 28 -10.60 -8.27 6.54
N THR A 29 -11.54 -7.58 7.16
CA THR A 29 -12.96 -7.61 6.82
C THR A 29 -13.56 -6.22 6.97
N ARG A 30 -14.67 -5.99 6.27
CA ARG A 30 -15.54 -4.84 6.49
C ARG A 30 -16.23 -4.90 7.86
N ALA A 31 -16.72 -3.77 8.35
CA ALA A 31 -17.49 -3.69 9.59
C ALA A 31 -18.91 -4.31 9.48
N GLN A 32 -19.47 -4.36 8.28
CA GLN A 32 -20.82 -4.81 7.99
C GLN A 32 -20.85 -5.79 6.81
N MET A 33 -21.94 -6.55 6.71
CA MET A 33 -22.16 -7.50 5.61
C MET A 33 -22.39 -6.76 4.27
N PRO A 34 -21.84 -7.23 3.13
CA PRO A 34 -20.90 -8.33 2.97
C PRO A 34 -19.48 -7.99 3.48
N TYR A 35 -18.83 -8.96 4.15
CA TYR A 35 -17.56 -8.74 4.87
C TYR A 35 -16.29 -8.78 4.01
N LYS A 36 -16.40 -9.14 2.72
CA LYS A 36 -15.25 -9.35 1.83
C LYS A 36 -14.54 -8.03 1.54
N VAL A 37 -13.21 -8.07 1.56
CA VAL A 37 -12.33 -6.99 1.10
C VAL A 37 -11.23 -7.58 0.21
N PHE A 38 -10.58 -6.73 -0.58
CA PHE A 38 -9.46 -7.07 -1.43
C PHE A 38 -8.14 -6.60 -0.81
N HIS A 39 -7.15 -7.47 -0.73
CA HIS A 39 -5.89 -7.26 -0.02
C HIS A 39 -4.74 -7.00 -0.99
N TYR A 40 -4.01 -5.91 -0.77
CA TYR A 40 -2.88 -5.50 -1.58
C TYR A 40 -1.63 -5.35 -0.71
N GLN A 41 -0.59 -6.13 -1.01
CA GLN A 41 0.73 -5.88 -0.45
C GLN A 41 1.45 -4.86 -1.32
N VAL A 42 1.73 -3.69 -0.75
CA VAL A 42 2.47 -2.61 -1.41
C VAL A 42 3.91 -2.60 -0.89
N LYS A 43 4.85 -2.36 -1.80
CA LYS A 43 6.28 -2.22 -1.53
C LYS A 43 6.84 -1.01 -2.26
N ILE A 44 7.41 -0.09 -1.51
CA ILE A 44 7.93 1.19 -2.02
C ILE A 44 9.37 1.32 -1.52
N HIS A 45 10.27 1.73 -2.41
CA HIS A 45 11.61 2.12 -2.05
C HIS A 45 11.70 3.64 -2.08
N PHE A 46 12.05 4.24 -0.95
CA PHE A 46 12.16 5.70 -0.81
C PHE A 46 13.62 6.09 -1.01
N PHE A 47 13.94 6.71 -2.15
CA PHE A 47 15.26 7.25 -2.39
C PHE A 47 15.35 8.68 -1.85
N ALA A 48 16.50 9.03 -1.28
CA ALA A 48 16.81 10.43 -0.95
C ALA A 48 18.31 10.67 -1.04
N LYS A 49 18.69 11.90 -1.42
CA LYS A 49 20.10 12.33 -1.48
C LYS A 49 20.69 12.53 -0.10
N THR A 50 19.89 13.00 0.85
CA THR A 50 20.28 13.25 2.24
C THR A 50 19.71 12.18 3.16
N ASN A 51 20.50 11.72 4.12
CA ASN A 51 20.04 10.76 5.12
C ASN A 51 19.02 11.40 6.06
N MET A 52 17.77 10.99 5.94
CA MET A 52 16.66 11.38 6.79
C MET A 52 15.86 10.17 7.24
N THR A 53 15.42 10.23 8.50
CA THR A 53 14.45 9.31 9.09
C THR A 53 13.28 10.11 9.67
N LYS A 54 12.06 9.62 9.47
CA LYS A 54 10.82 10.20 10.01
C LYS A 54 9.96 9.09 10.57
N THR A 55 9.34 9.34 11.71
CA THR A 55 8.44 8.38 12.36
C THR A 55 6.99 8.83 12.20
N ASN A 56 6.07 7.87 12.27
CA ASN A 56 4.62 8.08 12.26
C ASN A 56 4.15 9.05 11.16
N GLN A 57 4.49 8.75 9.90
CA GLN A 57 4.13 9.61 8.77
C GLN A 57 2.83 9.12 8.11
N PRO A 58 1.82 10.00 7.93
CA PRO A 58 0.56 9.67 7.27
C PRO A 58 0.64 9.79 5.75
N PHE A 59 0.00 8.86 5.05
CA PHE A 59 -0.09 8.80 3.60
C PHE A 59 -1.49 8.45 3.15
N LEU A 60 -1.84 8.90 1.96
CA LEU A 60 -3.00 8.45 1.22
C LEU A 60 -2.53 7.70 -0.03
N ILE A 61 -3.16 6.57 -0.32
CA ILE A 61 -2.98 5.88 -1.60
C ILE A 61 -4.31 5.81 -2.35
N SER A 62 -4.25 6.02 -3.65
CA SER A 62 -5.39 5.85 -4.55
C SER A 62 -5.05 4.81 -5.60
N LEU A 63 -5.94 3.83 -5.76
CA LEU A 63 -5.79 2.69 -6.65
C LEU A 63 -6.81 2.80 -7.79
N TYR A 64 -6.35 2.68 -9.03
CA TYR A 64 -7.18 2.75 -10.22
C TYR A 64 -7.00 1.49 -11.06
N GLY A 65 -8.13 0.86 -11.41
CA GLY A 65 -8.14 -0.35 -12.22
C GLY A 65 -9.27 -0.36 -13.23
N THR A 66 -9.35 -1.46 -13.97
CA THR A 66 -10.25 -1.59 -15.13
C THR A 66 -11.73 -1.49 -14.79
N LEU A 67 -12.12 -1.90 -13.58
CA LEU A 67 -13.54 -1.96 -13.18
C LEU A 67 -13.95 -0.75 -12.35
N ASP A 68 -13.09 -0.33 -11.43
CA ASP A 68 -13.40 0.77 -10.51
C ASP A 68 -12.10 1.40 -9.95
N LYS A 69 -12.25 2.34 -9.03
CA LYS A 69 -11.18 3.03 -8.31
C LYS A 69 -11.47 3.09 -6.82
N SER A 70 -10.42 3.08 -6.01
CA SER A 70 -10.48 3.30 -4.57
C SER A 70 -9.51 4.41 -4.21
N GLU A 71 -10.04 5.57 -3.85
CA GLU A 71 -9.25 6.79 -3.61
C GLU A 71 -9.02 7.03 -2.11
N ASN A 72 -7.94 7.72 -1.80
CA ASN A 72 -7.62 8.28 -0.48
C ASN A 72 -7.65 7.24 0.67
N ILE A 73 -7.11 6.05 0.42
CA ILE A 73 -6.97 5.03 1.45
C ILE A 73 -5.83 5.46 2.38
N ALA A 74 -6.19 5.87 3.61
CA ALA A 74 -5.24 6.34 4.60
C ALA A 74 -4.44 5.19 5.21
N PHE A 75 -3.12 5.40 5.35
CA PHE A 75 -2.24 4.52 6.09
C PHE A 75 -1.09 5.30 6.72
N THR A 76 -0.61 4.84 7.87
CA THR A 76 0.52 5.45 8.57
C THR A 76 1.71 4.51 8.55
N LEU A 77 2.88 5.02 8.17
CA LEU A 77 4.13 4.29 8.27
C LEU A 77 4.82 4.64 9.60
N PRO A 78 5.17 3.63 10.44
CA PRO A 78 5.76 3.88 11.76
C PRO A 78 7.14 4.51 11.66
N GLU A 79 7.89 4.15 10.62
CA GLU A 79 9.18 4.73 10.28
C GLU A 79 9.34 4.76 8.76
N ILE A 80 9.89 5.86 8.24
CA ILE A 80 10.39 5.99 6.89
C ILE A 80 11.81 6.49 6.96
N SER A 81 12.69 5.84 6.21
CA SER A 81 14.09 6.21 6.12
C SER A 81 14.59 6.20 4.68
N SER A 82 15.60 7.03 4.45
CA SER A 82 16.23 7.20 3.15
C SER A 82 16.88 5.91 2.66
N ASN A 83 16.73 5.63 1.38
CA ASN A 83 17.25 4.45 0.67
C ASN A 83 16.81 3.11 1.29
N LYS A 84 15.63 3.09 1.92
CA LYS A 84 15.02 1.86 2.45
C LYS A 84 13.72 1.50 1.74
N THR A 85 13.42 0.20 1.77
CA THR A 85 12.18 -0.35 1.22
C THR A 85 11.21 -0.64 2.35
N PHE A 86 10.00 -0.12 2.25
CA PHE A 86 8.92 -0.43 3.19
C PHE A 86 7.88 -1.30 2.50
N SER A 87 7.34 -2.26 3.25
CA SER A 87 6.24 -3.11 2.82
C SER A 87 5.10 -3.00 3.81
N PHE A 88 3.91 -2.77 3.29
CA PHE A 88 2.71 -2.62 4.09
C PHE A 88 1.51 -3.24 3.36
N LEU A 89 0.45 -3.50 4.12
CA LEU A 89 -0.79 -4.07 3.64
C LEU A 89 -1.84 -2.96 3.53
N ILE A 90 -2.47 -2.87 2.38
CA ILE A 90 -3.67 -2.07 2.15
C ILE A 90 -4.81 -3.01 1.81
N TYR A 91 -6.03 -2.60 2.15
CA TYR A 91 -7.23 -3.32 1.76
C TYR A 91 -8.32 -2.33 1.34
N THR A 92 -9.20 -2.76 0.45
CA THR A 92 -10.37 -1.99 0.01
C THR A 92 -11.58 -2.90 -0.14
N GLU A 93 -12.78 -2.34 0.04
CA GLU A 93 -14.05 -3.03 -0.14
C GLU A 93 -14.45 -3.13 -1.62
N VAL A 94 -13.85 -2.31 -2.47
CA VAL A 94 -14.19 -2.15 -3.88
C VAL A 94 -13.43 -3.17 -4.74
N ASP A 95 -14.11 -3.81 -5.69
CA ASP A 95 -13.47 -4.62 -6.72
C ASP A 95 -12.93 -3.75 -7.83
N ILE A 96 -11.64 -3.39 -7.71
CA ILE A 96 -10.96 -2.49 -8.64
C ILE A 96 -10.66 -3.18 -10.00
N GLY A 97 -10.69 -4.51 -10.06
CA GLY A 97 -10.25 -5.28 -11.22
C GLY A 97 -8.73 -5.26 -11.40
N ASP A 98 -8.27 -5.21 -12.66
CA ASP A 98 -6.83 -5.18 -12.98
C ASP A 98 -6.28 -3.75 -12.84
N LEU A 99 -5.32 -3.57 -11.94
CA LEU A 99 -4.74 -2.27 -11.61
C LEU A 99 -3.86 -1.74 -12.75
N PHE A 100 -4.05 -0.47 -13.12
CA PHE A 100 -3.23 0.20 -14.12
C PHE A 100 -2.59 1.51 -13.63
N MET A 101 -3.10 2.13 -12.57
CA MET A 101 -2.54 3.38 -12.02
C MET A 101 -2.64 3.41 -10.49
N VAL A 102 -1.63 4.03 -9.88
CA VAL A 102 -1.55 4.23 -8.43
C VAL A 102 -1.11 5.67 -8.20
N LYS A 103 -1.79 6.38 -7.32
CA LYS A 103 -1.33 7.69 -6.82
C LYS A 103 -0.97 7.56 -5.35
N LEU A 104 0.09 8.23 -4.95
CA LEU A 104 0.56 8.27 -3.58
C LEU A 104 0.68 9.72 -3.13
N GLN A 105 0.09 10.05 -2.00
CA GLN A 105 0.13 11.38 -1.43
C GLN A 105 0.69 11.31 -0.01
N TRP A 106 1.60 12.21 0.31
CA TRP A 106 2.13 12.36 1.66
C TRP A 106 1.36 13.48 2.34
N GLU A 107 0.61 13.18 3.40
CA GLU A 107 -0.20 14.19 4.09
C GLU A 107 0.68 15.16 4.90
N LYS A 108 0.19 16.41 5.03
CA LYS A 108 0.75 17.39 5.95
C LYS A 108 0.17 17.17 7.35
N ASP A 109 1.01 17.26 8.37
CA ASP A 109 0.55 17.09 9.76
C ASP A 109 -0.19 18.34 10.29
N THR A 110 0.00 19.52 9.67
CA THR A 110 -0.58 20.80 10.13
C THR A 110 -0.84 21.79 8.99
N PHE A 111 -1.91 22.59 9.10
CA PHE A 111 -2.26 23.70 8.18
C PHE A 111 -1.31 24.91 8.29
N PHE A 112 -0.70 25.09 9.45
CA PHE A 112 0.34 26.08 9.71
C PHE A 112 1.51 25.34 10.35
N SER A 113 2.49 24.93 9.54
CA SER A 113 3.76 24.47 10.07
C SER A 113 4.78 25.58 9.87
N TRP A 114 5.41 26.05 10.95
CA TRP A 114 6.62 26.87 10.85
C TRP A 114 7.74 26.15 10.08
N SER A 115 7.60 24.84 9.82
CA SER A 115 8.47 24.06 8.94
C SER A 115 8.25 24.30 7.45
N ASP A 116 7.20 25.00 7.00
CA ASP A 116 7.07 25.41 5.59
C ASP A 116 8.12 26.49 5.21
N TRP A 117 8.80 27.08 6.21
CA TRP A 117 10.03 27.89 6.01
C TRP A 117 11.31 27.06 5.87
N TRP A 118 11.24 25.74 6.09
CA TRP A 118 12.35 24.81 5.92
C TRP A 118 12.10 23.95 4.68
N THR A 119 13.17 23.50 4.01
CA THR A 119 13.08 22.71 2.78
C THR A 119 12.13 21.52 2.97
N PRO A 120 11.08 21.38 2.12
CA PRO A 120 10.11 20.32 2.27
C PRO A 120 10.83 18.98 2.14
N PHE A 121 10.59 18.11 3.11
CA PHE A 121 11.13 16.76 3.08
C PHE A 121 10.57 16.04 1.85
N SER A 122 11.45 15.53 1.01
CA SER A 122 11.08 14.86 -0.23
C SER A 122 11.78 13.52 -0.36
N PHE A 123 11.08 12.59 -0.98
CA PHE A 123 11.62 11.30 -1.41
C PHE A 123 11.40 11.12 -2.90
N ASP A 124 12.36 10.48 -3.55
CA ASP A 124 12.23 10.06 -4.93
C ASP A 124 11.74 8.61 -4.97
N ILE A 125 10.67 8.36 -5.72
CA ILE A 125 10.10 7.04 -5.91
C ILE A 125 10.21 6.67 -7.38
N GLN A 126 11.02 5.64 -7.66
CA GLN A 126 11.15 5.12 -9.02
C GLN A 126 10.07 4.10 -9.36
N ARG A 127 9.74 3.24 -8.39
CA ARG A 127 8.83 2.12 -8.61
C ARG A 127 8.06 1.73 -7.36
N ILE A 128 6.80 1.36 -7.57
CA ILE A 128 5.91 0.80 -6.57
C ILE A 128 5.58 -0.63 -6.99
N ARG A 129 5.92 -1.60 -6.16
CA ARG A 129 5.60 -3.01 -6.42
C ARG A 129 4.37 -3.40 -5.63
N MET A 130 3.37 -3.93 -6.31
CA MET A 130 2.11 -4.33 -5.70
C MET A 130 1.82 -5.80 -5.97
N LYS A 131 1.22 -6.47 -4.98
CA LYS A 131 0.75 -7.83 -5.11
C LYS A 131 -0.68 -7.92 -4.59
N SER A 132 -1.60 -8.35 -5.46
CA SER A 132 -2.96 -8.69 -5.04
C SER A 132 -2.97 -10.06 -4.34
N GLY A 133 -3.66 -10.12 -3.21
CA GLY A 133 -3.86 -11.32 -2.40
C GLY A 133 -4.79 -12.31 -3.09
N GLU A 134 -5.89 -11.82 -3.64
CA GLU A 134 -7.00 -12.59 -4.19
C GLU A 134 -6.64 -13.20 -5.54
N THR A 135 -6.12 -12.38 -6.46
CA THR A 135 -5.72 -12.84 -7.80
C THR A 135 -4.29 -13.40 -7.84
N GLN A 136 -3.53 -13.21 -6.76
CA GLN A 136 -2.11 -13.56 -6.66
C GLN A 136 -1.17 -12.87 -7.68
N LYS A 137 -1.69 -11.98 -8.52
CA LYS A 137 -0.95 -11.20 -9.52
C LYS A 137 0.02 -10.24 -8.83
N LYS A 138 1.16 -10.00 -9.49
CA LYS A 138 2.16 -9.00 -9.10
C LYS A 138 2.26 -7.98 -10.22
N VAL A 139 2.23 -6.71 -9.87
CA VAL A 139 2.32 -5.58 -10.79
C VAL A 139 3.41 -4.63 -10.29
N VAL A 140 4.10 -3.98 -11.21
CA VAL A 140 5.09 -2.94 -10.89
C VAL A 140 4.66 -1.68 -11.61
N PHE A 141 4.45 -0.62 -10.83
CA PHE A 141 4.19 0.72 -11.33
C PHE A 141 5.51 1.49 -11.34
N CYS A 142 5.74 2.22 -12.41
CA CYS A 142 6.91 3.09 -12.58
C CYS A 142 6.42 4.50 -12.88
N SER A 143 7.19 5.49 -12.46
CA SER A 143 6.94 6.89 -12.83
C SER A 143 7.07 7.07 -14.35
N ARG A 144 6.27 7.98 -14.92
CA ARG A 144 6.37 8.35 -16.35
C ARG A 144 7.73 8.98 -16.67
N ASP A 145 8.23 9.81 -15.75
CA ASP A 145 9.47 10.56 -15.91
C ASP A 145 10.69 9.81 -15.32
N GLY A 146 10.52 8.53 -14.96
CA GLY A 146 11.53 7.67 -14.35
C GLY A 146 11.63 7.80 -12.83
N THR A 147 11.44 9.01 -12.29
CA THR A 147 11.38 9.29 -10.85
C THR A 147 10.20 10.19 -10.52
N SER A 148 9.29 9.75 -9.65
CA SER A 148 8.27 10.62 -9.08
C SER A 148 8.80 11.24 -7.80
N HIS A 149 8.81 12.57 -7.73
CA HIS A 149 9.15 13.32 -6.53
C HIS A 149 7.93 13.34 -5.60
N LEU A 150 8.08 12.80 -4.39
CA LEU A 150 7.07 12.83 -3.34
C LEU A 150 7.52 13.79 -2.25
N SER A 151 6.91 14.96 -2.21
CA SER A 151 7.12 15.93 -1.13
C SER A 151 5.96 15.90 -0.15
N LYS A 152 6.21 16.31 1.11
CA LYS A 152 5.18 16.35 2.12
C LYS A 152 4.11 17.40 1.79
N GLY A 153 2.87 16.94 1.61
CA GLY A 153 1.72 17.76 1.24
C GLY A 153 1.43 17.84 -0.25
N GLU A 154 2.25 17.20 -1.08
CA GLU A 154 2.02 17.10 -2.52
C GLU A 154 1.62 15.68 -2.92
N GLU A 155 0.95 15.58 -4.07
CA GLU A 155 0.62 14.31 -4.71
C GLU A 155 1.77 13.87 -5.62
N ALA A 156 2.23 12.64 -5.48
CA ALA A 156 3.09 11.99 -6.47
C ALA A 156 2.22 11.09 -7.37
N ALA A 157 2.23 11.41 -8.67
CA ALA A 157 1.60 10.64 -9.74
C ALA A 157 2.57 9.63 -10.39
#